data_AF-A0A0M3DJR7-F1
#
_entry.id   AF-A0A0M3DJR7-F1
#
_cell.length_a   1.000
_cell.length_b   1.000
_cell.length_c   1.000
_cell.angle_alpha   90.00
_cell.angle_beta   90.00
_cell.angle_gamma   90.00
#
_symmetry.space_group_name_H-M   'P 1'
#
loop_
_entity.id
_entity.type
_entity.pdbx_description
1 polymer ?
#
loop_
_entity_poly.entity_id
_entity_poly.type
_entity_poly.pdbx_seq_one_letter_code
_entity_poly.pdbx_strand_id
1 'polypeptide(L)'
;MFNLLKKDFIMIKNFWAFFIMFSISGPIFINYQTRGFDSSFISFIITILFLEFILYGSVSRLEEKNKGFILLTTIPYSRSEIVKSKYLFIASIFIITYALYILAALITPIEMNFLSIKSVLISFLVISVCFGIYIPIQYKYGTEKTKYISSCFVLISPLSLPAVVKWIKSENIDLNIINRVPDMVKYIGIILVALLVLGISIRVSINIYSKKDLV
;
A
#
# COMPACT_ATOMS: atom_id res chain seq x y z
N MET A 1 11.44 4.01 -17.65
CA MET A 1 10.72 3.53 -16.44
C MET A 1 11.60 2.83 -15.39
N PHE A 2 12.30 1.72 -15.68
CA PHE A 2 13.07 0.98 -14.65
C PHE A 2 14.13 1.79 -13.89
N ASN A 3 14.78 2.75 -14.54
CA ASN A 3 15.72 3.66 -13.88
C ASN A 3 15.05 4.56 -12.82
N LEU A 4 13.78 4.94 -13.01
CA LEU A 4 13.02 5.72 -12.03
C LEU A 4 12.68 4.88 -10.80
N LEU A 5 12.30 3.62 -10.99
CA LEU A 5 12.13 2.68 -9.89
C LEU A 5 13.43 2.49 -9.12
N LYS A 6 14.54 2.21 -9.82
CA LYS A 6 15.86 2.05 -9.18
C LYS A 6 16.24 3.27 -8.35
N LYS A 7 15.97 4.48 -8.86
CA LYS A 7 16.18 5.74 -8.12
C LYS A 7 15.35 5.78 -6.83
N ASP A 8 14.06 5.46 -6.88
CA ASP A 8 13.19 5.45 -5.70
C ASP A 8 13.67 4.44 -4.64
N PHE A 9 14.12 3.25 -5.07
CA PHE A 9 14.74 2.25 -4.19
C PHE A 9 16.06 2.71 -3.56
N ILE A 10 16.92 3.40 -4.33
CA ILE A 10 18.18 3.96 -3.82
C ILE A 10 17.91 5.07 -2.82
N MET A 11 16.90 5.90 -3.04
CA MET A 11 16.51 6.97 -2.10
C MET A 11 16.12 6.42 -0.73
N ILE A 12 15.45 5.27 -0.68
CA ILE A 12 15.07 4.63 0.59
C ILE A 12 16.13 3.69 1.16
N LYS A 13 17.37 3.63 0.62
CA LYS A 13 18.40 2.67 1.06
C LYS A 13 18.60 2.63 2.59
N ASN A 14 18.57 3.79 3.24
CA ASN A 14 18.74 3.91 4.70
C ASN A 14 17.52 3.41 5.49
N PHE A 15 16.35 3.34 4.85
CA PHE A 15 15.11 2.84 5.44
C PHE A 15 14.91 1.33 5.23
N TRP A 16 15.76 0.65 4.45
CA TRP A 16 15.62 -0.81 4.20
C TRP A 16 15.76 -1.63 5.47
N ALA A 17 16.70 -1.27 6.35
CA ALA A 17 16.88 -1.96 7.62
C ALA A 17 15.61 -1.84 8.49
N PHE A 18 15.04 -0.64 8.57
CA PHE A 18 13.78 -0.40 9.27
C PHE A 18 12.62 -1.18 8.63
N PHE A 19 12.52 -1.16 7.30
CA PHE A 19 11.48 -1.86 6.55
C PHE A 19 11.52 -3.37 6.78
N ILE A 20 12.69 -4.01 6.67
CA ILE A 20 12.85 -5.46 6.90
C ILE A 20 12.51 -5.79 8.35
N MET A 21 13.08 -5.04 9.31
CA MET A 21 12.84 -5.27 10.73
C MET A 21 11.35 -5.15 11.08
N PHE A 22 10.69 -4.11 10.60
CA PHE A 22 9.28 -3.85 10.88
C PHE A 22 8.34 -4.79 10.12
N SER A 23 8.70 -5.22 8.90
CA SER A 23 7.92 -6.20 8.14
C SER A 23 7.89 -7.58 8.80
N ILE A 24 8.92 -7.93 9.57
CA ILE A 24 8.97 -9.18 10.34
C ILE A 24 8.33 -8.97 11.72
N SER A 25 8.70 -7.91 12.44
CA SER A 25 8.23 -7.70 13.82
C SER A 25 6.78 -7.25 13.91
N GLY A 26 6.28 -6.45 12.97
CA GLY A 26 4.92 -5.92 12.95
C GLY A 26 3.85 -7.01 12.98
N PRO A 27 3.89 -8.00 12.05
CA PRO A 27 2.95 -9.10 12.05
C PRO A 27 3.04 -9.95 13.33
N ILE A 28 4.25 -10.19 13.84
CA ILE A 28 4.48 -10.97 15.06
C ILE A 28 3.82 -10.28 16.26
N PHE A 29 4.08 -8.97 16.42
CA PHE A 29 3.54 -8.17 17.51
C PHE A 29 2.00 -8.14 17.49
N ILE A 30 1.40 -7.91 16.32
CA ILE A 30 -0.06 -7.83 16.20
C ILE A 30 -0.72 -9.19 16.46
N ASN A 31 -0.13 -10.30 15.96
CA ASN A 31 -0.65 -11.65 16.24
C ASN A 31 -0.57 -11.97 17.73
N TYR A 32 0.54 -11.60 18.40
CA TYR A 32 0.68 -11.80 19.85
C TYR A 32 -0.42 -11.07 20.64
N GLN A 33 -0.82 -9.88 20.20
CA GLN A 33 -1.82 -9.07 20.88
C GLN A 33 -3.26 -9.48 20.58
N THR A 34 -3.55 -10.01 19.39
CA THR A 34 -4.93 -10.27 18.94
C THR A 34 -5.44 -11.69 19.18
N ARG A 35 -4.56 -12.68 19.48
CA ARG A 35 -4.86 -14.09 19.86
C ARG A 35 -6.28 -14.58 19.51
N GLY A 36 -6.64 -14.55 18.22
CA GLY A 36 -8.01 -14.82 17.77
C GLY A 36 -8.06 -15.30 16.33
N PHE A 37 -9.21 -15.88 15.94
CA PHE A 37 -9.48 -16.28 14.55
C PHE A 37 -9.32 -15.08 13.59
N ASP A 38 -8.54 -15.27 12.52
CA ASP A 38 -8.10 -14.27 11.50
C ASP A 38 -7.02 -13.26 11.92
N SER A 39 -6.32 -13.46 13.04
CA SER A 39 -5.21 -12.59 13.46
C SER A 39 -4.14 -12.40 12.39
N SER A 40 -3.85 -13.46 11.61
CA SER A 40 -2.85 -13.45 10.54
C SER A 40 -3.19 -12.47 9.43
N PHE A 41 -4.45 -12.44 8.98
CA PHE A 41 -4.93 -11.52 7.95
C PHE A 41 -4.90 -10.06 8.41
N ILE A 42 -5.43 -9.80 9.61
CA ILE A 42 -5.49 -8.46 10.18
C ILE A 42 -4.08 -7.91 10.40
N SER A 43 -3.18 -8.75 10.93
CA SER A 43 -1.78 -8.38 11.14
C SER A 43 -1.07 -8.00 9.84
N PHE A 44 -1.33 -8.75 8.76
CA PHE A 44 -0.73 -8.50 7.47
C PHE A 44 -1.23 -7.18 6.88
N ILE A 45 -2.55 -6.95 6.83
CA ILE A 45 -3.13 -5.71 6.29
C ILE A 45 -2.62 -4.48 7.04
N ILE A 46 -2.57 -4.51 8.37
CA ILE A 46 -2.11 -3.36 9.15
C ILE A 46 -0.64 -3.09 8.86
N THR A 47 0.19 -4.15 8.86
CA THR A 47 1.63 -4.04 8.61
C THR A 47 1.90 -3.47 7.23
N ILE A 48 1.25 -4.00 6.19
CA ILE A 48 1.51 -3.58 4.82
C ILE A 48 1.04 -2.16 4.55
N LEU A 49 -0.14 -1.75 5.05
CA LEU A 49 -0.59 -0.37 4.96
C LEU A 49 0.40 0.56 5.65
N PHE A 50 0.81 0.23 6.87
CA PHE A 50 1.76 1.05 7.64
C PHE A 50 3.09 1.22 6.91
N LEU A 51 3.66 0.12 6.40
CA LEU A 51 4.93 0.14 5.68
C LEU A 51 4.85 0.92 4.37
N GLU A 52 3.84 0.67 3.54
CA GLU A 52 3.69 1.35 2.27
C GLU A 52 3.52 2.85 2.46
N PHE A 53 2.69 3.29 3.42
CA PHE A 53 2.51 4.72 3.68
C PHE A 53 3.79 5.40 4.18
N ILE A 54 4.57 4.75 5.04
CA ILE A 54 5.84 5.30 5.53
C ILE A 54 6.89 5.36 4.42
N LEU A 55 7.07 4.27 3.67
CA LEU A 55 8.07 4.21 2.60
C LEU A 55 7.74 5.19 1.48
N TYR A 56 6.50 5.16 1.00
CA TYR A 56 6.04 6.07 -0.04
C TYR A 56 6.11 7.54 0.42
N GLY A 57 5.70 7.81 1.67
CA GLY A 57 5.83 9.13 2.28
C GLY A 57 7.28 9.59 2.38
N SER A 58 8.21 8.69 2.70
CA SER A 58 9.64 8.98 2.78
C SER A 58 10.25 9.29 1.41
N VAL A 59 9.93 8.50 0.38
CA VAL A 59 10.34 8.79 -1.02
C VAL A 59 9.86 10.17 -1.44
N SER A 60 8.57 10.46 -1.21
CA SER A 60 7.96 11.73 -1.60
C SER A 60 8.64 12.93 -0.95
N ARG A 61 8.99 12.82 0.34
CA ARG A 61 9.70 13.88 1.09
C ARG A 61 11.14 14.07 0.61
N LEU A 62 11.84 12.98 0.31
CA LEU A 62 13.21 13.05 -0.22
C LEU A 62 13.24 13.68 -1.61
N GLU A 63 12.22 13.42 -2.43
CA GLU A 63 12.06 14.07 -3.74
C GLU A 63 11.80 15.57 -3.60
N GLU A 64 10.98 16.03 -2.65
CA GLU A 64 10.79 17.46 -2.43
C GLU A 64 12.03 18.14 -1.84
N LYS A 65 12.65 17.56 -0.80
CA LYS A 65 13.82 18.14 -0.12
C LYS A 65 15.00 18.34 -1.06
N ASN A 66 15.24 17.40 -1.96
CA ASN A 66 16.37 17.47 -2.89
C ASN A 66 16.09 18.32 -4.14
N LYS A 67 15.02 19.14 -4.15
CA LYS A 67 14.51 19.79 -5.36
C LYS A 67 14.36 18.78 -6.52
N GLY A 68 14.05 17.53 -6.18
CA GLY A 68 13.92 16.42 -7.13
C GLY A 68 12.91 16.74 -8.22
N PHE A 69 11.97 17.63 -7.93
CA PHE A 69 11.06 18.22 -8.91
C PHE A 69 11.79 18.96 -10.06
N ILE A 70 12.79 19.79 -9.77
CA ILE A 70 13.59 20.55 -10.74
C ILE A 70 14.54 19.63 -11.51
N LEU A 71 15.05 18.58 -10.85
CA LEU A 71 15.83 17.53 -11.51
C LEU A 71 14.97 16.62 -12.39
N LEU A 72 13.72 16.35 -12.02
CA LEU A 72 12.79 15.54 -12.82
C LEU A 72 12.33 16.27 -14.09
N THR A 73 12.33 17.62 -14.08
CA THR A 73 12.08 18.43 -15.29
C THR A 73 13.26 18.51 -16.24
N THR A 74 14.49 18.19 -15.80
CA THR A 74 15.67 18.15 -16.68
C THR A 74 15.98 16.75 -17.21
N ILE A 75 15.31 15.72 -16.70
CA ILE A 75 15.46 14.35 -17.16
C ILE A 75 14.45 14.08 -18.30
N PRO A 76 14.84 13.43 -19.41
CA PRO A 76 13.97 13.16 -20.56
C PRO A 76 12.96 12.03 -20.29
N TYR A 77 12.15 12.13 -19.23
CA TYR A 77 11.05 11.20 -18.97
C TYR A 77 9.71 11.89 -19.15
N SER A 78 8.74 11.18 -19.74
CA SER A 78 7.39 11.70 -19.87
C SER A 78 6.71 11.79 -18.50
N ARG A 79 5.82 12.76 -18.34
CA ARG A 79 4.97 12.92 -17.13
C ARG A 79 4.21 11.63 -16.80
N SER A 80 3.82 10.87 -17.82
CA SER A 80 3.14 9.57 -17.66
C SER A 80 4.04 8.49 -17.06
N GLU A 81 5.33 8.48 -17.37
CA GLU A 81 6.29 7.51 -16.85
C GLU A 81 6.63 7.77 -15.39
N ILE A 82 6.70 9.04 -15.00
CA ILE A 82 6.93 9.43 -13.61
C ILE A 82 5.78 8.93 -12.73
N VAL A 83 4.54 9.17 -13.14
CA VAL A 83 3.35 8.68 -12.43
C VAL A 83 3.35 7.15 -12.37
N LYS A 84 3.51 6.46 -13.49
CA LYS A 84 3.51 4.97 -13.53
C LYS A 84 4.60 4.36 -12.64
N SER A 85 5.77 5.01 -12.54
CA SER A 85 6.84 4.56 -11.63
C SER A 85 6.41 4.53 -10.16
N LYS A 86 5.57 5.49 -9.72
CA LYS A 86 5.07 5.52 -8.33
C LYS A 86 4.13 4.36 -8.01
N TYR A 87 3.24 4.02 -8.94
CA TYR A 87 2.36 2.85 -8.79
C TYR A 87 3.15 1.54 -8.82
N LEU A 88 4.14 1.43 -9.71
CA LEU A 88 5.04 0.28 -9.73
C LEU A 88 5.88 0.17 -8.45
N PHE A 89 6.27 1.29 -7.84
CA PHE A 89 7.01 1.29 -6.58
C PHE A 89 6.17 0.71 -5.43
N ILE A 90 4.90 1.11 -5.32
CA ILE A 90 3.98 0.55 -4.34
C ILE A 90 3.74 -0.94 -4.58
N ALA A 91 3.50 -1.34 -5.85
CA ALA A 91 3.33 -2.75 -6.20
C ALA A 91 4.57 -3.59 -5.84
N SER A 92 5.78 -3.05 -6.03
CA SER A 92 7.01 -3.73 -5.61
C SER A 92 7.13 -3.85 -4.10
N ILE A 93 6.77 -2.81 -3.34
CA ILE A 93 6.75 -2.88 -1.86
C ILE A 93 5.77 -3.97 -1.42
N PHE A 94 4.58 -4.04 -2.01
CA PHE A 94 3.59 -5.07 -1.71
C PHE A 94 4.16 -6.48 -1.82
N ILE A 95 4.81 -6.77 -2.96
CA ILE A 95 5.41 -8.09 -3.23
C ILE A 95 6.52 -8.40 -2.22
N ILE A 96 7.37 -7.43 -1.90
CA ILE A 96 8.49 -7.63 -0.98
C ILE A 96 7.97 -7.84 0.45
N THR A 97 6.99 -7.06 0.90
CA THR A 97 6.36 -7.25 2.22
C THR A 97 5.66 -8.60 2.33
N TYR A 98 5.00 -9.06 1.27
CA TYR A 98 4.41 -10.40 1.23
C TYR A 98 5.46 -11.51 1.33
N ALA A 99 6.58 -11.39 0.59
CA ALA A 99 7.69 -12.34 0.68
C ALA A 99 8.32 -12.36 2.09
N LEU A 100 8.55 -11.19 2.69
CA LEU A 100 9.07 -11.07 4.06
C LEU A 100 8.09 -11.62 5.10
N TYR A 101 6.79 -11.47 4.89
CA TYR A 101 5.77 -12.08 5.75
C TYR A 101 5.83 -13.61 5.72
N ILE A 102 5.96 -14.22 4.53
CA ILE A 102 6.12 -15.68 4.40
C ILE A 102 7.37 -16.15 5.15
N LEU A 103 8.50 -15.44 5.00
CA LEU A 103 9.72 -15.74 5.74
C LEU A 103 9.51 -15.62 7.26
N ALA A 104 8.82 -14.58 7.72
CA ALA A 104 8.51 -14.39 9.12
C ALA A 104 7.65 -15.53 9.68
N ALA A 105 6.62 -15.96 8.94
CA ALA A 105 5.76 -17.08 9.30
C ALA A 105 6.51 -18.43 9.35
N LEU A 106 7.57 -18.59 8.55
CA LEU A 106 8.38 -19.80 8.52
C LEU A 106 9.40 -19.89 9.68
N ILE A 107 9.88 -18.74 10.16
CA ILE A 107 10.90 -18.64 11.21
C ILE A 107 10.29 -18.64 12.61
N THR A 108 9.04 -18.17 12.77
CA THR A 108 8.44 -18.02 14.09
C THR A 108 7.74 -19.28 14.60
N PRO A 109 7.98 -19.69 15.86
CA PRO A 109 7.31 -20.83 16.49
C PRO A 109 5.88 -20.52 16.96
N ILE A 110 5.40 -19.30 16.69
CA ILE A 110 4.04 -18.84 17.00
C ILE A 110 3.14 -19.31 15.85
N GLU A 111 1.89 -19.71 16.13
CA GLU A 111 0.90 -20.15 15.13
C GLU A 111 0.53 -19.03 14.12
N MET A 112 1.48 -18.65 13.26
CA MET A 112 1.26 -17.80 12.11
C MET A 112 0.80 -18.69 10.96
N ASN A 113 -0.51 -18.72 10.74
CA ASN A 113 -1.05 -19.41 9.58
C ASN A 113 -0.62 -18.69 8.30
N PHE A 114 -0.31 -19.47 7.27
CA PHE A 114 -0.12 -18.93 5.93
C PHE A 114 -1.37 -18.17 5.49
N LEU A 115 -1.17 -17.01 4.87
CA LEU A 115 -2.26 -16.21 4.35
C LEU A 115 -2.98 -16.97 3.23
N SER A 116 -4.31 -17.06 3.34
CA SER A 116 -5.13 -17.56 2.25
C SER A 116 -4.99 -16.66 1.01
N ILE A 117 -5.13 -17.23 -0.19
CA ILE A 117 -5.15 -16.47 -1.45
C ILE A 117 -6.19 -15.34 -1.39
N LYS A 118 -7.36 -15.61 -0.80
CA LYS A 118 -8.41 -14.62 -0.56
C LYS A 118 -7.90 -13.44 0.27
N SER A 119 -7.21 -13.71 1.37
CA SER A 119 -6.64 -12.69 2.26
C SER A 119 -5.64 -11.79 1.53
N VAL A 120 -4.75 -12.36 0.71
CA VAL A 120 -3.78 -11.59 -0.07
C VAL A 120 -4.48 -10.69 -1.10
N LEU A 121 -5.48 -11.23 -1.81
CA LEU A 121 -6.23 -10.47 -2.82
C LEU A 121 -7.05 -9.33 -2.21
N ILE A 122 -7.70 -9.54 -1.06
CA ILE A 122 -8.41 -8.48 -0.35
C ILE A 122 -7.42 -7.41 0.12
N SER A 123 -6.26 -7.79 0.64
CA SER A 123 -5.21 -6.85 1.05
C SER A 123 -4.75 -5.98 -0.12
N PHE A 124 -4.53 -6.59 -1.29
CA PHE A 124 -4.17 -5.88 -2.51
C PHE A 124 -5.26 -4.89 -2.95
N LEU A 125 -6.54 -5.27 -2.87
CA LEU A 125 -7.65 -4.36 -3.18
C LEU A 125 -7.69 -3.17 -2.23
N VAL A 126 -7.54 -3.39 -0.92
CA VAL A 126 -7.55 -2.31 0.09
C VAL A 126 -6.42 -1.31 -0.20
N ILE A 127 -5.21 -1.81 -0.44
CA ILE A 127 -4.04 -0.99 -0.79
C ILE A 127 -4.27 -0.21 -2.07
N SER A 128 -4.81 -0.88 -3.10
CA SER A 128 -5.15 -0.26 -4.37
C SER A 128 -6.12 0.90 -4.20
N VAL A 129 -7.13 0.77 -3.33
CA VAL A 129 -8.08 1.85 -3.04
C VAL A 129 -7.41 2.97 -2.26
N CYS A 130 -6.65 2.65 -1.21
CA CYS A 130 -5.94 3.64 -0.39
C CYS A 130 -4.98 4.48 -1.23
N PHE A 131 -4.09 3.84 -2.00
CA PHE A 131 -3.12 4.54 -2.84
C PHE A 131 -3.74 5.11 -4.11
N GLY A 132 -4.80 4.50 -4.63
CA GLY A 132 -5.60 5.03 -5.73
C GLY A 132 -6.27 6.37 -5.40
N ILE A 133 -6.51 6.67 -4.13
CA ILE A 133 -7.02 7.98 -3.69
C ILE A 133 -5.85 8.88 -3.27
N TYR A 134 -4.87 8.32 -2.57
CA TYR A 134 -3.78 9.09 -1.98
C TYR A 134 -2.84 9.73 -3.02
N ILE A 135 -2.44 8.99 -4.06
CA ILE A 135 -1.47 9.49 -5.07
C ILE A 135 -2.04 10.68 -5.86
N PRO A 136 -3.28 10.63 -6.39
CA PRO A 136 -3.88 11.80 -7.06
C PRO A 136 -3.97 13.04 -6.14
N ILE A 137 -4.36 12.84 -4.87
CA ILE A 137 -4.44 13.92 -3.88
C ILE A 137 -3.06 14.52 -3.65
N GLN A 138 -2.02 13.69 -3.55
CA GLN A 138 -0.64 14.15 -3.41
C GLN A 138 -0.18 14.98 -4.61
N TYR A 139 -0.47 14.53 -5.84
CA TYR A 139 -0.16 15.32 -7.04
C TYR A 139 -0.91 16.65 -7.06
N LYS A 140 -2.15 16.69 -6.56
CA LYS A 140 -2.97 17.92 -6.52
C LYS A 140 -2.46 18.92 -5.49
N TYR A 141 -2.31 18.50 -4.23
CA TYR A 141 -2.05 19.40 -3.10
C TYR A 141 -0.56 19.57 -2.75
N GLY A 142 0.34 18.79 -3.36
CA GLY A 142 1.78 18.79 -3.05
C GLY A 142 2.11 17.95 -1.81
N THR A 143 3.37 17.51 -1.68
CA THR A 143 3.71 16.54 -0.63
C THR A 143 3.70 17.17 0.77
N GLU A 144 4.07 18.45 0.91
CA GLU A 144 3.93 19.26 2.13
C GLU A 144 2.53 19.17 2.77
N LYS A 145 1.46 19.40 2.00
CA LYS A 145 0.08 19.37 2.54
C LYS A 145 -0.42 17.95 2.78
N THR A 146 -0.06 17.01 1.92
CA THR A 146 -0.44 15.59 2.10
C THR A 146 0.36 14.86 3.16
N LYS A 147 1.46 15.44 3.65
CA LYS A 147 2.26 14.90 4.76
C LYS A 147 1.38 14.63 5.98
N TYR A 148 0.54 15.59 6.36
CA TYR A 148 -0.36 15.45 7.51
C TYR A 148 -1.42 14.37 7.26
N ILE A 149 -1.93 14.26 6.03
CA ILE A 149 -2.89 13.23 5.64
C ILE A 149 -2.24 11.84 5.77
N SER A 150 -1.02 11.66 5.27
CA SER A 150 -0.29 10.39 5.42
C SER A 150 0.00 10.04 6.88
N SER A 151 0.48 11.01 7.68
CA SER A 151 0.72 10.79 9.11
C SER A 151 -0.56 10.44 9.86
N CYS A 152 -1.69 11.07 9.53
CA CYS A 152 -2.99 10.77 10.14
C CYS A 152 -3.46 9.36 9.74
N PHE A 153 -3.34 8.98 8.47
CA PHE A 153 -3.65 7.63 8.00
C PHE A 153 -2.80 6.55 8.68
N VAL A 154 -1.50 6.79 8.85
CA VAL A 154 -0.56 5.86 9.51
C VAL A 154 -0.93 5.66 10.99
N LEU A 155 -1.42 6.70 11.68
CA LEU A 155 -1.87 6.61 13.07
C LEU A 155 -3.26 5.97 13.21
N ILE A 156 -4.17 6.25 12.27
CA ILE A 156 -5.54 5.76 12.30
C ILE A 156 -5.63 4.31 11.81
N SER A 157 -4.79 3.88 10.88
CA SER A 157 -4.82 2.53 10.28
C SER A 157 -4.77 1.40 11.34
N PRO A 158 -3.83 1.41 12.31
CA PRO A 158 -3.77 0.37 13.36
C PRO A 158 -4.98 0.40 14.31
N LEU A 159 -5.57 1.58 14.56
CA LEU A 159 -6.67 1.76 15.51
C LEU A 159 -8.04 1.45 14.90
N SER A 160 -8.24 1.78 13.64
CA SER A 160 -9.53 1.72 12.95
C SER A 160 -9.89 0.32 12.48
N LEU A 161 -8.93 -0.45 11.96
CA LEU A 161 -9.21 -1.77 11.38
C LEU A 161 -9.82 -2.77 12.38
N PRO A 162 -9.33 -2.90 13.63
CA PRO A 162 -9.98 -3.76 14.63
C PRO A 162 -11.40 -3.31 14.99
N ALA A 163 -11.65 -1.99 15.02
CA ALA A 163 -12.96 -1.42 15.30
C ALA A 163 -13.95 -1.66 14.14
N VAL A 164 -13.48 -1.48 12.90
CA VAL A 164 -14.27 -1.74 11.67
C VAL A 164 -14.63 -3.22 11.55
N VAL A 165 -13.69 -4.14 11.83
CA VAL A 165 -13.96 -5.59 11.80
C VAL A 165 -14.99 -5.97 12.87
N LYS A 166 -14.90 -5.41 14.08
CA LYS A 166 -15.92 -5.64 15.14
C LYS A 166 -17.28 -5.11 14.73
N TRP A 167 -17.34 -3.94 14.10
CA TRP A 167 -18.58 -3.32 13.64
C TRP A 167 -19.26 -4.13 12.53
N ILE A 168 -18.49 -4.58 11.51
CA ILE A 168 -18.99 -5.46 10.44
C ILE A 168 -19.51 -6.79 10.99
N LYS A 169 -18.84 -7.37 12.00
CA LYS A 169 -19.31 -8.60 12.66
C LYS A 169 -20.59 -8.38 13.47
N SER A 170 -20.82 -7.18 13.99
CA SER A 170 -22.03 -6.86 14.76
C SER A 170 -23.29 -6.68 13.91
N GLU A 171 -23.13 -6.33 12.63
CA GLU A 171 -24.26 -6.07 11.72
C GLU A 171 -24.78 -7.33 10.98
N ASN A 172 -24.18 -8.51 11.16
CA ASN A 172 -24.60 -9.77 10.50
C ASN A 172 -24.98 -9.57 9.02
N ILE A 173 -24.14 -8.84 8.28
CA ILE A 173 -24.39 -8.54 6.86
C ILE A 173 -24.53 -9.87 6.11
N ASP A 174 -25.72 -10.14 5.58
CA ASP A 174 -26.04 -11.37 4.84
C ASP A 174 -25.27 -11.43 3.51
N LEU A 175 -24.04 -11.94 3.54
CA LEU A 175 -23.19 -12.14 2.37
C LEU A 175 -23.59 -13.38 1.53
N ASN A 176 -24.83 -13.85 1.66
CA ASN A 176 -25.34 -15.07 1.01
C ASN A 176 -25.29 -15.00 -0.53
N ILE A 177 -25.37 -13.80 -1.11
CA ILE A 177 -25.25 -13.59 -2.57
C ILE A 177 -23.80 -13.81 -3.02
N ILE A 178 -22.83 -13.35 -2.25
CA ILE A 178 -21.40 -13.53 -2.55
C ILE A 178 -21.02 -14.99 -2.40
N ASN A 179 -21.51 -15.69 -1.37
CA ASN A 179 -21.14 -17.09 -1.12
C ASN A 179 -21.59 -18.08 -2.20
N ARG A 180 -22.60 -17.74 -3.02
CA ARG A 180 -23.10 -18.58 -4.14
C ARG A 180 -22.19 -18.58 -5.37
N VAL A 181 -21.27 -17.62 -5.47
CA VAL A 181 -20.37 -17.50 -6.62
C VAL A 181 -19.14 -18.39 -6.42
N PRO A 182 -18.63 -19.09 -7.46
CA PRO A 182 -17.39 -19.86 -7.36
C PRO A 182 -16.20 -18.98 -6.95
N ASP A 183 -15.30 -19.51 -6.13
CA ASP A 183 -14.19 -18.73 -5.56
C ASP A 183 -13.23 -18.20 -6.64
N MET A 184 -13.02 -18.93 -7.74
CA MET A 184 -12.23 -18.41 -8.88
C MET A 184 -12.83 -17.12 -9.47
N VAL A 185 -14.15 -17.07 -9.65
CA VAL A 185 -14.83 -15.90 -10.23
C VAL A 185 -14.73 -14.71 -9.27
N LYS A 186 -14.83 -14.95 -7.95
CA LYS A 186 -14.60 -13.92 -6.94
C LYS A 186 -13.18 -13.36 -7.00
N TYR A 187 -12.18 -14.24 -7.09
CA TYR A 187 -10.77 -13.82 -7.14
C TYR A 187 -10.45 -13.00 -8.38
N ILE A 188 -10.92 -13.44 -9.55
CA ILE A 188 -10.78 -12.67 -10.80
C ILE A 188 -11.48 -11.31 -10.69
N GLY A 189 -12.69 -11.29 -10.12
CA GLY A 189 -13.43 -10.05 -9.88
C GLY A 189 -12.66 -9.05 -8.99
N ILE A 190 -12.08 -9.52 -7.87
CA ILE A 190 -11.29 -8.68 -6.96
C ILE A 190 -10.07 -8.08 -7.69
N ILE A 191 -9.35 -8.90 -8.47
CA ILE A 191 -8.19 -8.44 -9.24
C ILE A 191 -8.60 -7.39 -10.28
N LEU A 192 -9.69 -7.64 -11.02
CA LEU A 192 -10.19 -6.70 -12.03
C LEU A 192 -10.60 -5.37 -11.39
N VAL A 193 -11.30 -5.39 -10.27
CA VAL A 193 -11.69 -4.17 -9.55
C VAL A 193 -10.46 -3.40 -9.08
N ALA A 194 -9.46 -4.06 -8.48
CA ALA A 194 -8.22 -3.41 -8.08
C ALA A 194 -7.49 -2.77 -9.27
N LEU A 195 -7.35 -3.49 -10.38
CA LEU A 195 -6.72 -2.95 -11.60
C LEU A 195 -7.49 -1.76 -12.19
N LEU A 196 -8.82 -1.80 -12.16
CA LEU A 196 -9.65 -0.67 -12.60
C LEU A 196 -9.43 0.57 -11.71
N VAL A 197 -9.41 0.39 -10.39
CA VAL A 197 -9.14 1.48 -9.43
C VAL A 197 -7.76 2.09 -9.70
N LEU A 198 -6.71 1.28 -9.85
CA LEU A 198 -5.37 1.77 -10.18
C LEU A 198 -5.34 2.46 -11.55
N GLY A 199 -6.00 1.90 -12.56
CA GLY A 199 -6.06 2.45 -13.90
C GLY A 199 -6.72 3.83 -13.96
N ILE A 200 -7.86 3.99 -13.27
CA ILE A 200 -8.55 5.28 -13.12
C ILE A 200 -7.64 6.26 -12.37
N SER A 201 -7.04 5.82 -11.27
CA SER A 201 -6.14 6.63 -10.45
C SER A 201 -4.93 7.15 -11.23
N ILE A 202 -4.31 6.31 -12.07
CA ILE A 202 -3.20 6.70 -12.94
C ILE A 202 -3.65 7.79 -13.92
N ARG A 203 -4.81 7.62 -14.58
CA ARG A 203 -5.33 8.63 -15.52
C ARG A 203 -5.57 9.96 -14.83
N VAL A 204 -6.20 9.96 -13.67
CA VAL A 204 -6.45 11.16 -12.87
C VAL A 204 -5.13 11.82 -12.44
N SER A 205 -4.17 11.02 -11.96
CA SER A 205 -2.85 11.50 -11.54
C SER A 205 -2.08 12.14 -12.69
N ILE A 206 -2.08 11.52 -13.89
CA ILE A 206 -1.45 12.08 -15.09
C ILE A 206 -2.09 13.42 -15.47
N ASN A 207 -3.43 13.50 -15.47
CA ASN A 207 -4.15 14.72 -15.82
C ASN A 207 -3.88 15.87 -14.84
N ILE A 208 -3.76 15.57 -13.55
CA ILE A 208 -3.40 16.57 -12.53
C ILE A 208 -1.94 17.02 -12.72
N TYR A 209 -1.04 16.06 -12.89
CA TYR A 209 0.39 16.34 -13.05
C TYR A 209 0.70 17.07 -14.37
N SER A 210 -0.06 16.81 -15.43
CA SER A 210 0.11 17.50 -16.72
C SER A 210 -0.39 18.96 -16.70
N LYS A 211 -1.32 19.30 -15.82
CA LYS A 211 -1.87 20.66 -15.67
C LYS A 211 -1.12 21.53 -14.68
N LYS A 212 -0.20 20.93 -13.90
CA LYS A 212 0.65 21.68 -12.99
C LYS A 212 1.73 22.36 -13.82
N ASP A 213 1.52 23.64 -14.12
CA ASP A 213 2.56 24.49 -14.66
C ASP A 213 3.62 24.71 -13.60
N LEU A 214 4.86 24.58 -14.02
CA LEU A 214 6.03 24.69 -13.19
C LEU A 214 6.67 25.99 -13.57
N VAL A 215 6.06 27.05 -13.03
CA VAL A 215 6.61 28.40 -13.04
C VAL A 215 7.32 28.60 -11.70
#